data_AF-A0A9E5Q7Q0-F1
#
_entry.id   AF-A0A9E5Q7Q0-F1
#
_cell.length_a   1.000
_cell.length_b   1.000
_cell.length_c   1.000
_cell.angle_alpha   90.00
_cell.angle_beta   90.00
_cell.angle_gamma   90.00
#
_symmetry.space_group_name_H-M   'P 1'
#
loop_
_entity.id
_entity.type
_entity.pdbx_description
1 polymer ?
#
loop_
_entity_poly.entity_id
_entity_poly.type
_entity_poly.pdbx_seq_one_letter_code
_entity_poly.pdbx_strand_id
1 'polypeptide(L)'
;SAGIVNRLDYINREVIDEYAFASRHENNEHINVDENSAPIVKLVNTLLREAVAKKASDIHIENNLEKTVFRYRIDGVLRTAMEPLEKRYQEALISRIKVMSELDITERHIPQDGRFRVDIEHSPIDFRVSVLPGLECEDAVIRVLDSRSIPGEGNGLGLGSLGLRDRAVEEFRKIITNPSG
;
A
#
# COMPACT_ATOMS: atom_id res chain seq x y z
N SER A 1 -33.96 -11.45 22.07
CA SER A 1 -33.89 -12.00 20.71
C SER A 1 -32.55 -11.61 20.12
N ALA A 2 -31.51 -12.38 20.45
CA ALA A 2 -30.13 -12.16 20.01
C ALA A 2 -29.72 -13.45 19.30
N GLY A 3 -29.85 -13.50 17.98
CA GLY A 3 -29.76 -14.80 17.31
C GLY A 3 -29.63 -14.81 15.80
N ILE A 4 -29.44 -13.64 15.16
CA ILE A 4 -29.00 -13.60 13.77
C ILE A 4 -27.88 -12.57 13.71
N VAL A 5 -26.68 -12.98 14.14
CA VAL A 5 -25.48 -12.35 13.58
C VAL A 5 -25.59 -12.59 12.08
N ASN A 6 -25.72 -11.51 11.31
CA ASN A 6 -25.92 -11.56 9.87
C ASN A 6 -24.85 -12.48 9.26
N ARG A 7 -25.25 -13.50 8.50
CA ARG A 7 -24.32 -14.49 7.93
C ARG A 7 -23.21 -13.81 7.12
N LEU A 8 -23.51 -12.67 6.50
CA LEU A 8 -22.53 -11.84 5.79
C LEU A 8 -21.50 -11.20 6.74
N ASP A 9 -21.89 -10.74 7.92
CA ASP A 9 -20.96 -10.24 8.95
C ASP A 9 -20.00 -11.33 9.40
N TYR A 10 -20.50 -12.55 9.56
CA TYR A 10 -19.68 -13.69 9.93
C TYR A 10 -18.65 -14.00 8.84
N ILE A 11 -19.06 -14.02 7.57
CA ILE A 11 -18.13 -14.25 6.43
C ILE A 11 -17.08 -13.14 6.34
N ASN A 12 -17.48 -11.86 6.41
CA ASN A 12 -16.52 -10.76 6.37
C ASN A 12 -15.54 -10.83 7.54
N ARG A 13 -16.02 -11.19 8.73
CA ARG A 13 -15.17 -11.35 9.90
C ARG A 13 -14.23 -12.54 9.76
N GLU A 14 -14.69 -13.67 9.24
CA GLU A 14 -13.83 -14.81 8.92
C GLU A 14 -12.75 -14.43 7.90
N VAL A 15 -13.09 -13.70 6.84
CA VAL A 15 -12.11 -13.20 5.87
C VAL A 15 -11.11 -12.27 6.56
N ILE A 16 -11.57 -11.30 7.35
CA ILE A 16 -10.66 -10.39 8.08
C ILE A 16 -9.76 -11.20 9.04
N ASP A 17 -10.32 -12.16 9.77
CA ASP A 17 -9.60 -12.98 10.74
C ASP A 17 -8.63 -13.94 10.06
N GLU A 18 -8.98 -14.51 8.89
CA GLU A 18 -8.12 -15.36 8.06
C GLU A 18 -6.89 -14.58 7.59
N TYR A 19 -7.09 -13.40 7.00
CA TYR A 19 -5.98 -12.53 6.55
C TYR A 19 -5.18 -11.97 7.73
N ALA A 20 -5.83 -11.74 8.88
CA ALA A 20 -5.15 -11.36 10.11
C ALA A 20 -4.34 -12.54 10.71
N PHE A 21 -4.76 -13.78 10.52
CA PHE A 21 -4.11 -14.97 11.04
C PHE A 21 -2.99 -15.49 10.14
N ALA A 22 -3.13 -15.36 8.81
CA ALA A 22 -2.06 -15.62 7.85
C ALA A 22 -0.79 -14.85 8.23
N SER A 23 -0.95 -13.60 8.71
CA SER A 23 0.18 -12.81 9.21
C SER A 23 0.89 -13.33 10.46
N ARG A 24 0.29 -14.28 11.21
CA ARG A 24 0.88 -14.88 12.41
C ARG A 24 1.77 -16.10 12.12
N HIS A 25 1.60 -16.74 10.98
CA HIS A 25 2.31 -18.01 10.67
C HIS A 25 3.65 -17.79 9.96
N GLU A 26 3.88 -16.60 9.41
CA GLU A 26 5.16 -16.14 8.87
C GLU A 26 5.95 -15.37 9.94
N ASN A 27 6.15 -15.99 11.12
CA ASN A 27 6.98 -15.42 12.18
C ASN A 27 8.47 -15.53 11.82
N ASN A 28 8.90 -14.65 10.93
CA ASN A 28 10.13 -13.91 11.07
C ASN A 28 10.01 -12.65 10.21
N GLU A 29 10.37 -11.52 10.81
CA GLU A 29 10.68 -10.25 10.14
C GLU A 29 9.57 -9.17 10.02
N HIS A 30 9.32 -8.58 11.20
CA HIS A 30 9.07 -7.16 11.45
C HIS A 30 8.12 -6.45 10.47
N ILE A 31 6.82 -6.56 10.73
CA ILE A 31 6.04 -5.38 11.11
C ILE A 31 5.75 -5.62 12.60
N ASN A 32 5.92 -4.63 13.49
CA ASN A 32 5.47 -4.75 14.89
C ASN A 32 3.94 -4.79 14.94
N VAL A 33 3.35 -5.90 14.51
CA VAL A 33 1.94 -6.17 14.69
C VAL A 33 1.82 -6.71 16.10
N ASP A 34 1.48 -5.84 17.06
CA ASP A 34 1.07 -6.29 18.38
C ASP A 34 0.02 -7.39 18.20
N GLU A 35 0.21 -8.56 18.81
CA GLU A 35 -0.71 -9.69 18.69
C GLU A 35 -2.13 -9.32 19.17
N ASN A 36 -2.24 -8.29 20.02
CA ASN A 36 -3.48 -7.70 20.51
C ASN A 36 -4.07 -6.62 19.60
N SER A 37 -3.42 -6.32 18.46
CA SER A 37 -3.93 -5.34 17.49
C SER A 37 -5.32 -5.72 17.00
N ALA A 38 -6.16 -4.70 16.83
CA ALA A 38 -7.48 -4.84 16.25
C ALA A 38 -7.42 -5.50 14.85
N PRO A 39 -8.42 -6.29 14.44
CA PRO A 39 -8.39 -7.04 13.17
C PRO A 39 -8.12 -6.16 11.94
N ILE A 40 -8.65 -4.93 11.91
CA ILE A 40 -8.40 -3.95 10.82
C ILE A 40 -6.93 -3.58 10.72
N VAL A 41 -6.22 -3.41 11.84
CA VAL A 41 -4.79 -3.11 11.84
C VAL A 41 -4.00 -4.27 11.23
N LYS A 42 -4.36 -5.51 11.60
CA LYS A 42 -3.74 -6.72 11.07
C LYS A 42 -3.98 -6.84 9.56
N LEU A 43 -5.21 -6.61 9.12
CA LEU A 43 -5.56 -6.63 7.70
C LEU A 43 -4.74 -5.63 6.87
N VAL A 44 -4.64 -4.37 7.32
CA VAL A 44 -3.81 -3.37 6.62
C VAL A 44 -2.36 -3.83 6.56
N ASN A 45 -1.80 -4.32 7.66
CA ASN A 45 -0.42 -4.81 7.69
C ASN A 45 -0.21 -6.02 6.75
N THR A 46 -1.18 -6.94 6.67
CA THR A 46 -1.15 -8.06 5.72
C THR A 46 -1.19 -7.56 4.28
N LEU A 47 -2.06 -6.61 3.96
CA LEU A 47 -2.15 -6.03 2.62
C LEU A 47 -0.83 -5.37 2.19
N LEU A 48 -0.13 -4.68 3.10
CA LEU A 48 1.17 -4.06 2.85
C LEU A 48 2.27 -5.11 2.62
N ARG A 49 2.37 -6.13 3.48
CA ARG A 49 3.36 -7.21 3.32
C ARG A 49 3.16 -7.98 2.02
N GLU A 50 1.94 -8.39 1.74
CA GLU A 50 1.62 -9.12 0.52
C GLU A 50 1.93 -8.28 -0.73
N ALA A 51 1.67 -6.98 -0.70
CA ALA A 51 2.03 -6.09 -1.81
C ALA A 51 3.54 -6.08 -2.06
N VAL A 52 4.35 -5.98 -1.00
CA VAL A 52 5.82 -6.01 -1.09
C VAL A 52 6.30 -7.38 -1.59
N ALA A 53 5.82 -8.48 -0.99
CA ALA A 53 6.18 -9.84 -1.39
C ALA A 53 5.83 -10.14 -2.86
N LYS A 54 4.67 -9.65 -3.32
CA LYS A 54 4.21 -9.76 -4.71
C LYS A 54 4.82 -8.71 -5.65
N LYS A 55 5.71 -7.84 -5.16
CA LYS A 55 6.36 -6.74 -5.92
C LYS A 55 5.34 -5.82 -6.61
N ALA A 56 4.24 -5.51 -5.93
CA ALA A 56 3.23 -4.59 -6.43
C ALA A 56 3.73 -3.14 -6.38
N SER A 57 3.41 -2.33 -7.40
CA SER A 57 3.73 -0.90 -7.43
C SER A 57 2.73 -0.05 -6.65
N ASP A 58 1.46 -0.46 -6.65
CA ASP A 58 0.37 0.27 -6.01
C ASP A 58 -0.61 -0.72 -5.38
N ILE A 59 -1.17 -0.33 -4.23
CA ILE A 59 -2.30 -0.97 -3.55
C ILE A 59 -3.49 -0.04 -3.70
N HIS A 60 -4.60 -0.58 -4.16
CA HIS A 60 -5.85 0.12 -4.37
C HIS A 60 -6.91 -0.41 -3.40
N ILE A 61 -7.51 0.50 -2.64
CA ILE A 61 -8.64 0.22 -1.75
C ILE A 61 -9.76 1.14 -2.21
N GLU A 62 -10.73 0.55 -2.90
CA GLU A 62 -11.74 1.29 -3.65
C GLU A 62 -13.14 0.85 -3.26
N ASN A 63 -14.06 1.80 -3.20
CA ASN A 63 -15.48 1.54 -3.08
C ASN A 63 -16.06 1.13 -4.44
N ASN A 64 -16.79 0.01 -4.47
CA ASN A 64 -17.58 -0.42 -5.62
C ASN A 64 -19.00 -0.80 -5.19
N LEU A 65 -19.97 0.06 -5.53
CA LEU A 65 -21.38 -0.08 -5.15
C LEU A 65 -21.51 -0.35 -3.63
N GLU A 66 -21.67 -1.63 -3.25
CA GLU A 66 -21.86 -2.09 -1.87
C GLU A 66 -20.63 -2.78 -1.24
N LYS A 67 -19.50 -2.88 -1.95
CA LYS A 67 -18.31 -3.59 -1.48
C LYS A 67 -17.05 -2.75 -1.57
N THR A 68 -16.15 -2.99 -0.64
CA THR A 68 -14.76 -2.55 -0.68
C THR A 68 -13.95 -3.56 -1.49
N VAL A 69 -13.31 -3.09 -2.56
CA VAL A 69 -12.49 -3.91 -3.44
C VAL A 69 -11.02 -3.57 -3.23
N PHE A 70 -10.20 -4.62 -3.16
CA PHE A 70 -8.76 -4.51 -2.94
C PHE A 70 -8.03 -4.99 -4.19
N ARG A 71 -7.12 -4.19 -4.72
CA ARG A 71 -6.32 -4.57 -5.90
C ARG A 71 -4.86 -4.21 -5.72
N TYR A 72 -4.00 -5.03 -6.32
CA TYR A 72 -2.58 -4.74 -6.49
C TYR A 72 -2.30 -4.41 -7.94
N ARG A 73 -1.49 -3.39 -8.19
CA ARG A 73 -0.87 -3.18 -9.50
C ARG A 73 0.43 -3.97 -9.55
N ILE A 74 0.47 -5.02 -10.37
CA ILE A 74 1.65 -5.87 -10.56
C ILE A 74 1.97 -5.84 -12.05
N ASP A 75 3.21 -5.46 -12.39
CA ASP A 75 3.67 -5.28 -13.76
C ASP A 75 2.73 -4.37 -14.60
N GLY A 76 2.24 -3.29 -13.97
CA GLY A 76 1.33 -2.33 -14.58
C GLY A 76 -0.14 -2.74 -14.61
N VAL A 77 -0.46 -4.01 -14.32
CA VAL A 77 -1.82 -4.57 -14.40
C VAL A 77 -2.46 -4.66 -13.02
N LEU A 78 -3.73 -4.26 -12.90
CA LEU A 78 -4.51 -4.40 -11.67
C LEU A 78 -5.03 -5.83 -11.51
N ARG A 79 -4.76 -6.43 -10.35
CA ARG A 79 -5.20 -7.78 -9.96
C ARG A 79 -5.90 -7.74 -8.63
N THR A 80 -6.95 -8.54 -8.45
CA THR A 80 -7.64 -8.68 -7.16
C THR A 80 -6.66 -9.15 -6.08
N ALA A 81 -6.63 -8.43 -4.96
CA ALA A 81 -5.75 -8.72 -3.83
C ALA A 81 -6.37 -9.75 -2.87
N MET A 82 -7.66 -9.56 -2.56
CA MET A 82 -8.43 -10.41 -1.65
C MET A 82 -9.92 -10.36 -2.00
N GLU A 83 -10.70 -11.21 -1.34
CA GLU A 83 -12.16 -11.16 -1.44
C GLU A 83 -12.71 -9.78 -1.02
N PRO A 84 -13.65 -9.19 -1.78
CA PRO A 84 -14.22 -7.91 -1.42
C PRO A 84 -14.95 -7.95 -0.08
N LEU A 85 -14.78 -6.89 0.72
CA LEU A 85 -15.45 -6.74 2.01
C LEU A 85 -16.71 -5.89 1.89
N GLU A 86 -17.61 -5.99 2.86
CA GLU A 86 -18.72 -5.04 2.99
C GLU A 86 -18.22 -3.61 3.22
N LYS A 87 -18.91 -2.66 2.60
CA LYS A 87 -18.57 -1.23 2.63
C LYS A 87 -18.34 -0.65 4.02
N ARG A 88 -19.07 -1.13 5.03
CA ARG A 88 -18.94 -0.66 6.42
C ARG A 88 -17.53 -0.81 7.01
N TYR A 89 -16.71 -1.71 6.46
CA TYR A 89 -15.31 -1.87 6.90
C TYR A 89 -14.35 -0.86 6.26
N GLN A 90 -14.76 -0.19 5.17
CA GLN A 90 -13.93 0.75 4.42
C GLN A 90 -13.51 1.95 5.28
N GLU A 91 -14.43 2.53 6.06
CA GLU A 91 -14.11 3.68 6.90
C GLU A 91 -13.01 3.38 7.93
N ALA A 92 -13.06 2.19 8.54
CA ALA A 92 -12.03 1.75 9.49
C ALA A 92 -10.67 1.55 8.82
N LEU A 93 -10.66 1.01 7.58
CA LEU A 93 -9.45 0.82 6.79
C LEU A 93 -8.83 2.16 6.39
N ILE A 94 -9.63 3.08 5.85
CA ILE A 94 -9.14 4.41 5.45
C ILE A 94 -8.67 5.19 6.67
N SER A 95 -9.40 5.16 7.79
CA SER A 95 -8.98 5.81 9.03
C SER A 95 -7.63 5.27 9.52
N ARG A 96 -7.41 3.95 9.48
CA ARG A 96 -6.11 3.37 9.80
C ARG A 96 -4.99 3.88 8.89
N ILE A 97 -5.25 3.96 7.58
CA ILE A 97 -4.28 4.47 6.59
C ILE A 97 -3.97 5.95 6.83
N LYS A 98 -4.99 6.76 7.12
CA LYS A 98 -4.83 8.19 7.45
C LYS A 98 -3.98 8.38 8.70
N VAL A 99 -4.25 7.62 9.76
CA VAL A 99 -3.42 7.65 10.98
C VAL A 99 -1.97 7.28 10.69
N MET A 100 -1.73 6.22 9.91
CA MET A 100 -0.36 5.82 9.54
C MET A 100 0.35 6.90 8.74
N SER A 101 -0.39 7.70 7.97
CA SER A 101 0.12 8.71 7.04
C SER A 101 0.08 10.14 7.59
N GLU A 102 -0.24 10.31 8.88
CA GLU A 102 -0.40 11.62 9.55
C GLU A 102 -1.44 12.54 8.88
N LEU A 103 -2.51 11.95 8.30
CA LEU A 103 -3.60 12.67 7.66
C LEU A 103 -4.77 12.96 8.62
N ASP A 104 -5.58 13.96 8.29
CA ASP A 104 -6.76 14.32 9.08
C ASP A 104 -7.89 13.30 8.86
N ILE A 105 -8.20 12.55 9.91
CA ILE A 105 -9.26 11.53 9.92
C ILE A 105 -10.67 12.13 9.90
N THR A 106 -10.81 13.41 10.27
CA THR A 106 -12.11 14.11 10.32
C THR A 106 -12.47 14.71 8.97
N GLU A 107 -11.47 15.06 8.16
CA GLU A 107 -11.67 15.59 6.82
C GLU A 107 -11.88 14.46 5.80
N ARG A 108 -12.94 14.56 4.99
CA ARG A 108 -13.38 13.53 4.02
C ARG A 108 -13.83 14.11 2.67
N HIS A 109 -13.80 15.43 2.51
CA HIS A 109 -14.36 16.16 1.36
C HIS A 109 -13.29 16.67 0.40
N ILE A 110 -12.03 16.67 0.81
CA ILE A 110 -10.89 17.06 -0.03
C ILE A 110 -9.90 15.91 -0.18
N PRO A 111 -9.20 15.81 -1.33
CA PRO A 111 -8.07 14.91 -1.48
C PRO A 111 -7.00 15.15 -0.40
N GLN A 112 -6.42 14.08 0.12
CA GLN A 112 -5.33 14.13 1.10
C GLN A 112 -4.17 13.24 0.66
N ASP A 113 -2.95 13.78 0.68
CA ASP A 113 -1.74 13.06 0.32
C ASP A 113 -0.79 12.97 1.51
N GLY A 114 -0.26 11.78 1.74
CA GLY A 114 0.60 11.49 2.88
C GLY A 114 1.72 10.52 2.51
N ARG A 115 2.55 10.23 3.50
CA ARG A 115 3.61 9.23 3.41
C ARG A 115 3.77 8.55 4.75
N PHE A 116 4.21 7.32 4.73
CA PHE A 116 4.56 6.59 5.94
C PHE A 116 5.66 5.59 5.62
N ARG A 117 6.36 5.14 6.66
CA ARG A 117 7.41 4.13 6.56
C ARG A 117 7.05 2.95 7.44
N VAL A 118 7.25 1.74 6.92
CA VAL A 118 7.08 0.50 7.68
C VAL A 118 8.28 -0.38 7.39
N ASP A 119 8.90 -0.89 8.43
CA ASP A 119 9.85 -1.99 8.28
C ASP A 119 9.07 -3.23 7.86
N ILE A 120 9.51 -3.92 6.81
CA ILE A 120 8.97 -5.19 6.31
C ILE A 120 10.17 -6.05 5.95
N GLU A 121 10.28 -7.27 6.50
CA GLU A 121 11.43 -8.16 6.22
C GLU A 121 12.78 -7.48 6.53
N HIS A 122 12.87 -6.81 7.69
CA HIS A 122 14.00 -5.97 8.11
C HIS A 122 14.38 -4.83 7.17
N SER A 123 13.58 -4.55 6.14
CA SER A 123 13.83 -3.47 5.20
C SER A 123 12.85 -2.33 5.45
N PRO A 124 13.31 -1.08 5.63
CA PRO A 124 12.41 0.07 5.69
C PRO A 124 11.80 0.28 4.30
N ILE A 125 10.48 0.15 4.19
CA ILE A 125 9.73 0.43 2.97
C ILE A 125 9.00 1.76 3.13
N ASP A 126 9.25 2.69 2.21
CA ASP A 126 8.54 3.95 2.14
C ASP A 126 7.25 3.78 1.33
N PHE A 127 6.16 4.35 1.81
CA PHE A 127 4.87 4.35 1.12
C PHE A 127 4.39 5.78 0.91
N ARG A 128 3.78 6.03 -0.25
CA ARG A 128 3.03 7.26 -0.51
C ARG A 128 1.55 6.95 -0.59
N VAL A 129 0.74 7.78 0.02
CA VAL A 129 -0.70 7.59 0.10
C VAL A 129 -1.39 8.76 -0.57
N SER A 130 -2.41 8.47 -1.35
CA SER A 130 -3.41 9.44 -1.79
C SER A 130 -4.77 8.92 -1.40
N VAL A 131 -5.53 9.72 -0.65
CA VAL A 131 -6.92 9.45 -0.28
C VAL A 131 -7.80 10.42 -1.05
N LEU A 132 -8.77 9.88 -1.77
CA LEU A 132 -9.70 10.64 -2.60
C LEU A 132 -11.11 10.57 -2.00
N PRO A 133 -11.83 11.70 -1.96
CA PRO A 133 -13.24 11.70 -1.56
C PRO A 133 -14.06 10.93 -2.60
N GLY A 134 -14.91 10.02 -2.13
CA GLY A 134 -15.93 9.35 -2.95
C GLY A 134 -17.35 9.72 -2.48
N LEU A 135 -18.36 9.19 -3.17
CA LEU A 135 -19.77 9.54 -2.90
C LEU A 135 -20.23 9.14 -1.49
N GLU A 136 -19.79 7.98 -1.01
CA GLU A 136 -20.23 7.42 0.28
C GLU A 136 -19.04 7.03 1.17
N CYS A 137 -17.91 6.68 0.58
CA CYS A 137 -16.66 6.35 1.28
C CYS A 137 -15.49 6.94 0.50
N GLU A 138 -14.33 7.01 1.14
CA GLU A 138 -13.09 7.47 0.52
C GLU A 138 -12.34 6.30 -0.12
N ASP A 139 -11.69 6.56 -1.24
CA ASP A 139 -10.79 5.60 -1.89
C ASP A 139 -9.34 5.93 -1.53
N ALA A 140 -8.51 4.90 -1.36
CA ALA A 140 -7.09 5.07 -1.10
C ALA A 140 -6.24 4.35 -2.14
N VAL A 141 -5.21 5.04 -2.62
CA VAL A 141 -4.12 4.45 -3.39
C VAL A 141 -2.83 4.60 -2.59
N ILE A 142 -2.17 3.47 -2.34
CA ILE A 142 -0.90 3.41 -1.63
C ILE A 142 0.17 2.94 -2.60
N ARG A 143 1.12 3.82 -2.93
CA ARG A 143 2.29 3.47 -3.74
C ARG A 143 3.39 2.90 -2.87
N VAL A 144 3.90 1.75 -3.28
CA VAL A 144 5.04 1.09 -2.66
C VAL A 144 6.32 1.69 -3.26
N LEU A 145 7.15 2.32 -2.43
CA LEU A 145 8.47 2.82 -2.82
C LEU A 145 9.53 1.90 -2.24
N ASP A 146 9.66 0.72 -2.84
CA ASP A 146 10.72 -0.22 -2.50
C ASP A 146 12.05 0.23 -3.12
N SER A 147 12.87 0.91 -2.31
CA SER A 147 14.18 1.44 -2.70
C SER A 147 15.19 0.35 -3.07
N ARG A 148 14.91 -0.93 -2.77
CA ARG A 148 15.72 -2.09 -3.22
C ARG A 148 15.70 -2.27 -4.74
N SER A 149 14.70 -1.69 -5.42
CA SER A 149 14.58 -1.74 -6.88
C SER A 149 15.51 -0.77 -7.61
N ILE A 150 16.27 0.07 -6.89
CA ILE A 150 17.41 0.79 -7.46
C ILE A 150 18.60 -0.17 -7.45
N PRO A 151 19.04 -0.72 -8.59
CA PRO A 151 20.25 -1.52 -8.62
C PRO A 151 21.42 -0.64 -8.20
N GLY A 152 21.98 -0.88 -7.01
CA GLY A 152 23.23 -0.27 -6.57
C GLY A 152 23.16 0.37 -5.19
N GLU A 153 23.18 -0.45 -4.13
CA GLU A 153 23.93 -0.04 -2.94
C GLU A 153 25.41 0.02 -3.34
N GLY A 154 25.86 1.23 -3.72
CA GLY A 154 27.26 1.53 -4.03
C GLY A 154 27.51 2.30 -5.33
N ASN A 155 26.55 2.33 -6.27
CA ASN A 155 26.64 3.13 -7.48
C ASN A 155 25.24 3.66 -7.79
N GLY A 156 25.03 4.98 -7.63
CA GLY A 156 23.77 5.63 -8.00
C GLY A 156 23.36 5.32 -9.44
N LEU A 157 22.10 5.63 -9.78
CA LEU A 157 21.56 5.56 -11.14
C LEU A 157 22.56 6.13 -12.15
N GLY A 158 23.35 5.26 -12.77
CA GLY A 158 24.30 5.65 -13.78
C GLY A 158 23.52 6.01 -15.03
N LEU A 159 23.89 7.08 -15.73
CA LEU A 159 23.22 7.49 -16.96
C LEU A 159 23.06 6.35 -17.99
N GLY A 160 23.96 5.36 -17.97
CA GLY A 160 23.92 4.17 -18.82
C GLY A 160 22.82 3.16 -18.47
N SER A 161 22.25 3.16 -17.26
CA SER A 161 21.15 2.27 -16.88
C SER A 161 19.76 2.80 -17.27
N LEU A 162 19.70 4.03 -17.81
CA LEU A 162 18.44 4.69 -18.19
C LEU A 162 17.90 4.25 -19.57
N GLY A 163 18.54 3.27 -20.22
CA GLY A 163 18.16 2.83 -21.57
C GLY A 163 18.41 3.87 -22.66
N LEU A 164 19.20 4.91 -22.36
CA LEU A 164 19.63 5.92 -23.31
C LEU A 164 20.65 5.31 -24.29
N ARG A 165 20.65 5.80 -25.53
CA ARG A 165 21.72 5.48 -26.49
C ARG A 165 23.03 6.08 -26.00
N ASP A 166 24.15 5.40 -26.25
CA ASP A 166 25.49 5.83 -25.79
C ASP A 166 25.81 7.29 -26.14
N ARG A 167 25.44 7.72 -27.35
CA ARG A 167 25.60 9.11 -27.79
C ARG A 167 24.83 10.10 -26.91
N ALA A 168 23.59 9.77 -26.55
CA ALA A 168 22.77 10.61 -25.68
C ALA A 168 23.36 10.66 -24.26
N VAL A 169 23.90 9.54 -23.77
CA VAL A 169 24.62 9.50 -22.48
C VAL A 169 25.83 10.43 -22.50
N GLU A 170 26.59 10.43 -23.60
CA GLU A 170 27.79 11.24 -23.73
C GLU A 170 27.48 12.74 -23.88
N GLU A 171 26.48 13.10 -24.68
CA GLU A 171 26.00 14.48 -24.80
C GLU A 171 25.51 15.02 -23.45
N PHE A 172 24.72 14.22 -22.73
CA PHE A 172 24.21 14.60 -21.43
C PHE A 172 25.33 14.77 -20.39
N ARG A 173 26.33 13.89 -20.38
CA ARG A 173 27.53 14.04 -19.54
C ARG A 173 28.28 15.35 -19.83
N LYS A 174 28.46 15.70 -21.10
CA LYS A 174 29.13 16.96 -21.50
C LYS A 174 28.38 18.19 -20.98
N ILE A 175 27.05 18.18 -21.06
CA ILE A 175 26.19 19.28 -20.60
C ILE A 175 26.30 19.44 -19.08
N ILE A 176 26.15 18.36 -18.30
CA ILE A 176 26.15 18.45 -16.82
C ILE A 176 27.53 18.78 -16.23
N THR A 177 28.63 18.54 -16.96
CA THR A 177 29.99 18.89 -16.53
C THR A 177 30.45 20.28 -16.98
N ASN A 178 29.63 21.00 -17.74
CA ASN A 178 29.99 22.32 -18.21
C ASN A 178 29.92 23.33 -17.04
N PRO A 179 30.94 24.16 -16.79
CA PRO A 179 31.00 25.06 -15.63
C PRO A 179 30.00 26.22 -15.70
N SER A 180 29.25 26.34 -16.79
CA SER A 180 28.20 27.33 -17.00
C SER A 180 27.07 26.66 -17.77
N GLY A 181 25.84 26.86 -17.29
CA GLY A 181 24.61 26.30 -17.89
C GLY A 181 24.29 26.88 -19.25
#